data_AF-A0A7K1SFB3-F1
#
_entry.id   AF-A0A7K1SFB3-F1
#
_cell.length_a   1.000
_cell.length_b   1.000
_cell.length_c   1.000
_cell.angle_alpha   90.00
_cell.angle_beta   90.00
_cell.angle_gamma   90.00
#
_symmetry.space_group_name_H-M   'P 1'
#
loop_
_entity.id
_entity.type
_entity.pdbx_description
1 polymer ?
#
loop_
_entity_poly.entity_id
_entity_poly.type
_entity_poly.pdbx_seq_one_letter_code
_entity_poly.pdbx_strand_id
1 'polypeptide(L)' 'MKNVLLLEHYYSPDELRERLTEWVGYYNHQRYHESLDNVRPADAYWVHQDQILAERQKTKQLSMLKRRKSHIFQRVQSG' A
#
# COMPACT_ATOMS: atom_id res chain seq x y z
N MET A 1 -5.43 13.33 1.58
CA MET A 1 -4.09 13.97 1.67
C MET A 1 -4.19 15.23 2.51
N LYS A 2 -3.38 15.38 3.58
CA LYS A 2 -3.13 16.71 4.16
C LYS A 2 -2.06 17.36 3.28
N ASN A 3 -2.37 18.52 2.69
CA ASN A 3 -1.43 19.31 1.90
C ASN A 3 -0.42 19.97 2.85
N VAL A 4 0.50 19.19 3.40
CA VAL A 4 1.66 19.72 4.12
C VAL A 4 2.77 19.85 3.10
N LEU A 5 2.95 21.07 2.57
CA LEU A 5 4.13 21.41 1.78
C LEU A 5 5.33 21.50 2.73
N LEU A 6 6.11 20.43 2.84
CA LEU A 6 7.48 20.54 3.34
C LEU A 6 8.31 21.10 2.19
N LEU A 7 8.63 22.40 2.25
CA LEU A 7 9.61 22.99 1.35
C LEU A 7 11.00 22.52 1.80
N GLU A 8 11.59 21.59 1.06
CA GLU A 8 13.02 21.34 1.13
C GLU A 8 13.75 22.42 0.31
N HIS A 9 14.83 22.98 0.86
CA HIS A 9 15.67 23.95 0.16
C HIS A 9 16.84 23.23 -0.51
N TYR A 10 16.99 23.41 -1.82
CA TYR A 10 18.09 22.84 -2.60
C TYR A 10 19.08 23.94 -2.98
N TYR A 11 20.37 23.69 -2.81
CA TYR A 11 21.44 24.66 -2.99
C TYR A 11 22.02 24.65 -4.41
N SER A 12 21.66 23.64 -5.22
CA SER A 12 22.03 23.57 -6.64
C SER A 12 20.96 22.86 -7.49
N PRO A 13 20.94 23.10 -8.83
CA PRO A 13 20.07 22.35 -9.73
C PRO A 13 20.35 20.84 -9.77
N ASP A 14 21.60 20.43 -9.56
CA ASP A 14 21.97 19.01 -9.58
C ASP A 14 21.46 18.28 -8.34
N GLU A 15 21.59 18.89 -7.15
CA GLU A 15 21.00 18.38 -5.92
C GLU A 15 19.48 18.20 -6.05
N LEU A 16 18.78 19.18 -6.63
CA LEU A 16 17.35 19.07 -6.90
C LEU A 16 17.04 17.88 -7.84
N ARG A 17 17.83 17.67 -8.89
CA ARG A 17 17.62 16.55 -9.84
C ARG A 17 17.82 15.20 -9.18
N GLU A 18 18.83 15.06 -8.33
CA GLU A 18 19.09 13.86 -7.55
C GLU A 18 17.89 13.56 -6.63
N ARG A 19 17.45 14.58 -5.87
CA ARG A 19 16.33 14.42 -4.92
C ARG A 19 14.99 14.16 -5.61
N LEU A 20 14.75 14.75 -6.79
CA LEU A 20 13.59 14.41 -7.61
C LEU A 20 13.64 12.97 -8.12
N THR A 21 14.81 12.49 -8.52
CA THR A 21 14.98 11.11 -9.00
C THR A 21 14.69 10.10 -7.89
N GLU A 22 15.21 10.34 -6.69
CA GLU A 22 14.89 9.55 -5.49
C GLU A 22 13.41 9.58 -5.18
N TRP A 23 12.79 10.77 -5.23
CA TRP A 23 11.36 10.93 -4.95
C TRP A 23 10.49 10.18 -5.95
N VAL A 24 10.79 10.26 -7.25
CA VAL A 24 10.08 9.52 -8.30
C VAL A 24 10.21 8.02 -8.07
N GLY A 25 11.42 7.54 -7.74
CA GLY A 25 11.66 6.13 -7.40
C GLY A 25 10.80 5.67 -6.22
N TYR A 26 10.80 6.43 -5.12
CA TYR A 26 9.99 6.16 -3.94
C TYR A 26 8.48 6.18 -4.26
N TYR A 27 8.00 7.23 -4.92
CA TYR A 27 6.58 7.44 -5.21
C TYR A 27 6.00 6.31 -6.07
N ASN A 28 6.73 5.90 -7.11
CA ASN A 28 6.25 4.92 -8.08
C ASN A 28 6.42 3.47 -7.60
N HIS A 29 7.49 3.16 -6.85
CA HIS A 29 7.86 1.76 -6.58
C HIS A 29 7.80 1.35 -5.11
N GLN A 30 7.60 2.29 -4.17
CA GLN A 30 7.60 1.98 -2.74
C GLN A 30 6.33 2.46 -2.04
N ARG A 31 5.77 3.59 -2.47
CA ARG A 31 4.58 4.17 -1.85
C ARG A 31 3.29 3.52 -2.37
N TYR A 32 2.43 3.11 -1.43
CA TYR A 32 1.05 2.72 -1.73
C TYR A 32 0.13 3.94 -1.72
N HIS A 33 -0.84 3.98 -2.63
CA HIS A 33 -1.78 5.10 -2.73
C HIS A 33 -3.22 4.64 -2.52
N GLU A 34 -3.92 5.30 -1.60
CA GLU A 34 -5.31 4.98 -1.25
C GLU A 34 -6.26 5.11 -2.46
N SER A 35 -6.04 6.09 -3.33
CA SER A 35 -6.81 6.28 -4.57
C SER A 35 -6.59 5.17 -5.60
N LEU A 36 -5.58 4.33 -5.42
CA LEU A 36 -5.26 3.17 -6.25
C LEU A 36 -5.48 1.87 -5.46
N ASP A 37 -6.45 1.84 -4.55
CA ASP A 37 -6.74 0.69 -3.68
C ASP A 37 -5.52 0.19 -2.88
N ASN A 38 -4.66 1.14 -2.48
CA ASN A 38 -3.37 0.86 -1.83
C ASN A 38 -2.48 -0.05 -2.68
N VAL A 39 -2.41 0.21 -3.98
CA VAL A 39 -1.43 -0.36 -4.92
C VAL A 39 -0.37 0.71 -5.24
N ARG A 40 0.83 0.28 -5.62
CA ARG A 40 1.89 1.22 -6.01
C ARG A 40 1.62 1.72 -7.43
N PRO A 41 1.97 2.97 -7.77
CA PRO A 41 1.67 3.53 -9.09
C PRO A 41 2.25 2.72 -10.24
N ALA A 42 3.46 2.18 -10.08
CA ALA A 42 4.08 1.34 -11.11
C ALA A 42 3.28 0.05 -11.37
N ASP A 43 2.75 -0.60 -10.33
CA ASP A 43 1.96 -1.83 -10.49
C ASP A 43 0.59 -1.54 -11.13
N ALA A 44 0.00 -0.39 -10.83
CA ALA A 44 -1.23 0.08 -11.47
C ALA A 44 -0.99 0.39 -12.96
N TYR A 45 0.12 1.05 -13.28
CA TYR A 45 0.50 1.37 -14.65
C TYR A 45 0.79 0.12 -15.50
N TRP A 46 1.51 -0.85 -14.95
CA TRP A 46 1.84 -2.10 -15.65
C TRP A 46 0.75 -3.18 -15.55
N VAL A 47 -0.48 -2.84 -15.15
CA VAL A 47 -1.64 -3.76 -15.12
C VAL A 47 -1.45 -4.98 -14.19
N HIS A 48 -0.57 -4.88 -13.19
CA HIS A 48 -0.41 -5.92 -12.15
C HIS A 48 -1.42 -5.74 -11.01
N GLN A 49 -2.16 -4.63 -10.99
CA GLN A 49 -3.10 -4.26 -9.95
C GLN A 49 -4.16 -5.35 -9.69
N ASP A 50 -4.79 -5.89 -10.73
CA ASP A 50 -5.88 -6.87 -10.58
C ASP A 50 -5.41 -8.14 -9.89
N GLN A 51 -4.20 -8.61 -10.20
CA GLN A 51 -3.60 -9.79 -9.58
C GLN A 51 -3.31 -9.55 -8.09
N ILE A 52 -2.77 -8.37 -7.75
CA ILE A 52 -2.51 -7.98 -6.36
C ILE A 52 -3.82 -7.92 -5.56
N LEU A 53 -4.86 -7.32 -6.13
CA LEU A 53 -6.16 -7.19 -5.48
C LEU A 53 -6.84 -8.55 -5.29
N ALA A 54 -6.77 -9.44 -6.29
CA ALA A 54 -7.30 -10.79 -6.21
C ALA A 54 -6.66 -11.60 -5.06
N GLU A 55 -5.33 -11.58 -4.94
CA GLU A 55 -4.63 -12.33 -3.89
C GLU A 55 -4.90 -11.76 -2.48
N ARG A 56 -5.03 -10.42 -2.38
CA ARG A 56 -5.46 -9.75 -1.13
C ARG A 56 -6.86 -10.16 -0.73
N GLN A 57 -7.80 -10.21 -1.67
CA GLN A 57 -9.18 -10.63 -1.41
C GLN A 57 -9.26 -12.06 -0.90
N LYS A 58 -8.53 -12.98 -1.54
CA LYS A 58 -8.40 -14.37 -1.10
C LYS A 58 -7.84 -14.47 0.33
N THR A 59 -6.77 -13.74 0.63
CA THR A 59 -6.18 -13.70 1.98
C THR A 59 -7.15 -13.16 3.02
N LYS A 60 -7.89 -12.09 2.70
CA LYS A 60 -8.93 -11.52 3.56
C LYS A 60 -10.02 -12.54 3.89
N GLN A 61 -10.52 -13.26 2.88
CA GLN A 61 -11.53 -14.30 3.06
C GLN A 61 -11.03 -15.43 3.98
N LEU A 62 -9.83 -15.95 3.73
CA LEU A 62 -9.22 -17.01 4.55
C LEU A 62 -9.04 -16.56 6.02
N SER A 63 -8.57 -15.34 6.23
CA SER A 63 -8.40 -14.76 7.57
C SER A 63 -9.73 -14.61 8.31
N MET A 64 -10.78 -14.12 7.63
CA MET A 64 -12.12 -13.99 8.21
C MET A 64 -12.71 -15.35 8.59
N LEU A 65 -12.56 -16.38 7.74
CA LEU A 65 -13.00 -17.73 8.05
C LEU A 65 -12.27 -18.31 9.27
N LYS A 66 -10.96 -18.13 9.36
CA LYS A 66 -10.16 -18.56 10.52
C LYS A 66 -10.63 -17.90 11.80
N ARG A 67 -10.86 -16.57 11.77
CA ARG A 67 -11.38 -15.81 12.92
C ARG A 67 -12.76 -16.31 13.35
N ARG A 68 -13.67 -16.55 12.40
CA ARG A 68 -15.01 -17.07 12.71
C ARG A 68 -14.95 -18.44 13.39
N LYS A 69 -14.13 -19.36 12.88
CA LYS A 69 -13.93 -20.69 13.49
C LYS A 69 -13.38 -20.57 14.92
N SER A 70 -12.36 -19.74 15.11
CA SER A 70 -11.77 -19.50 16.44
C SER A 70 -12.78 -18.95 17.43
N HIS A 71 -13.62 -18.01 17.01
CA HIS A 71 -14.66 -17.43 17.86
C HIS A 71 -15.70 -18.47 18.28
N ILE A 72 -16.18 -19.30 17.35
CA ILE A 72 -17.12 -20.38 17.65
C ILE A 72 -16.50 -21.36 18.63
N PHE A 73 -15.26 -21.78 18.38
CA PHE A 73 -14.54 -22.69 19.27
C PHE A 73 -14.44 -22.13 20.70
N GLN A 74 -14.01 -20.87 20.85
CA GLN A 74 -13.94 -20.21 22.15
C GLN A 74 -15.30 -20.15 22.86
N ARG A 75 -16.38 -19.84 22.14
CA ARG A 75 -17.73 -19.80 22.71
C ARG A 75 -18.20 -21.17 23.20
N VAL A 76 -17.90 -22.24 22.47
CA VAL A 76 -18.24 -23.61 22.88
C VAL A 76 -17.41 -24.07 24.08
N GLN A 77 -16.17 -23.60 24.23
CA GLN A 77 -15.32 -23.94 25.39
C GLN A 77 -15.65 -23.12 26.66
N SER A 78 -16.36 -21.99 26.51
CA SER A 78 -16.66 -21.06 27.60
C SER A 78 -18.09 -21.17 28.13
N GLY A 79 -18.90 -22.08 27.58
CA GLY A 79 -20.28 -22.36 28.01
C GLY A 79 -20.41 -23.80 28.45
#